data_AF-A0A9P6QL15-F1
#
_entry.id   AF-A0A9P6QL15-F1
#
_cell.length_a   1.000
_cell.length_b   1.000
_cell.length_c   1.000
_cell.angle_alpha   90.00
_cell.angle_beta   90.00
_cell.angle_gamma   90.00
#
_symmetry.space_group_name_H-M   'P 1'
#
loop_
_entity.id
_entity.type
_entity.pdbx_description
1 polymer ?
#
loop_
_entity_poly.entity_id
_entity_poly.type
_entity_poly.pdbx_seq_one_letter_code
_entity_poly.pdbx_strand_id
1 'polypeptide(L)'
;KPVAAKKEAPVAVAAKKQEAPKPAAKTPEIIAAENKAALQDTTVIFVLGGPGAGKGTQCANLVRDFGFVHLSAGDLLREEQQRPGSQYGELIKTYIREGRIVPMEVTIALLENAMLASGQKRFLIDGFPRKMDQAMKFEETVVPSKFTLYFECPEEVMLGRLMKRGETSGRADDNI
;
A
#
# COMPACT_ATOMS: atom_id res chain seq x y z
N LYS A 1 -4.37 32.27 81.31
CA LYS A 1 -4.30 33.36 80.30
C LYS A 1 -3.44 32.86 79.14
N PRO A 2 -3.94 32.80 77.90
CA PRO A 2 -3.19 32.25 76.78
C PRO A 2 -2.18 33.27 76.24
N VAL A 3 -1.01 32.79 75.79
CA VAL A 3 -0.01 33.55 75.03
C VAL A 3 -0.13 33.14 73.57
N ALA A 4 -0.11 34.14 72.69
CA ALA A 4 -0.48 34.09 71.28
C ALA A 4 0.39 33.15 70.42
N ALA A 5 -0.28 32.50 69.47
CA ALA A 5 0.33 31.71 68.40
C ALA A 5 1.04 32.60 67.37
N LYS A 6 2.31 32.27 67.06
CA LYS A 6 2.97 32.73 65.83
C LYS A 6 2.74 31.67 64.75
N LYS A 7 2.12 32.08 63.64
CA LYS A 7 2.05 31.30 62.39
C LYS A 7 3.36 31.49 61.62
N GLU A 8 4.08 30.41 61.37
CA GLU A 8 5.04 30.34 60.26
C GLU A 8 4.33 29.77 59.03
N ALA A 9 4.53 30.40 57.88
CA ALA A 9 3.99 29.96 56.59
C ALA A 9 4.94 28.92 55.98
N PRO A 10 4.43 27.86 55.31
CA PRO A 10 5.29 26.93 54.60
C PRO A 10 5.76 27.53 53.27
N VAL A 11 7.06 27.45 53.02
CA VAL A 11 7.71 27.79 51.75
C VAL A 11 7.31 26.73 50.71
N ALA A 12 6.58 27.14 49.67
CA ALA A 12 6.26 26.28 48.54
C ALA A 12 7.49 26.14 47.61
N VAL A 13 8.08 24.94 47.58
CA VAL A 13 9.11 24.58 46.59
C VAL A 13 8.40 24.14 45.31
N ALA A 14 8.44 24.98 44.27
CA ALA A 14 7.91 24.63 42.96
C ALA A 14 8.85 23.64 42.26
N ALA A 15 8.45 22.37 42.18
CA ALA A 15 9.12 21.37 41.35
C ALA A 15 8.85 21.67 39.86
N LYS A 16 9.89 22.06 39.11
CA LYS A 16 9.83 22.13 37.65
C LYS A 16 9.70 20.70 37.09
N LYS A 17 8.52 20.36 36.56
CA LYS A 17 8.37 19.21 35.66
C LYS A 17 9.18 19.50 34.40
N GLN A 18 10.29 18.80 34.20
CA GLN A 18 10.92 18.70 32.88
C GLN A 18 10.04 17.81 32.02
N GLU A 19 9.41 18.41 31.02
CA GLU A 19 8.70 17.69 29.96
C GLU A 19 9.76 17.06 29.05
N ALA A 20 9.74 15.73 28.94
CA ALA A 20 10.60 15.03 27.99
C ALA A 20 10.30 15.51 26.56
N PRO A 21 11.30 15.73 25.70
CA PRO A 21 11.06 16.21 24.35
C PRO A 21 10.21 15.17 23.60
N LYS A 22 9.04 15.58 23.11
CA LYS A 22 8.27 14.79 22.14
C LYS A 22 9.17 14.53 20.92
N PRO A 23 9.19 13.31 20.36
CA PRO A 23 9.93 13.06 19.12
C PRO A 23 9.39 14.00 18.05
N ALA A 24 10.27 14.79 17.43
CA ALA A 24 9.89 15.65 16.32
C ALA A 24 9.34 14.77 15.18
N ALA A 25 8.12 15.06 14.72
CA ALA A 25 7.55 14.38 13.57
C ALA A 25 8.43 14.66 12.35
N LYS A 26 8.85 13.60 11.65
CA LYS A 26 9.70 13.72 10.45
C LYS A 26 8.94 14.42 9.33
N THR A 27 9.63 15.27 8.57
CA THR A 27 9.10 15.94 7.37
C THR A 27 8.80 14.92 6.25
N PRO A 28 7.81 15.15 5.37
CA PRO A 28 7.50 14.25 4.26
C PRO A 28 8.70 13.93 3.35
N GLU A 29 9.59 14.90 3.11
CA GLU A 29 10.81 14.70 2.32
C GLU A 29 11.78 13.70 2.96
N ILE A 30 11.92 13.73 4.29
CA ILE A 30 12.79 12.80 5.03
C ILE A 30 12.21 11.38 4.94
N ILE A 31 10.91 11.24 5.11
CA ILE A 31 10.22 9.94 5.01
C ILE A 31 10.40 9.36 3.60
N ALA A 32 10.19 10.16 2.55
CA ALA A 32 10.35 9.71 1.18
C ALA A 32 11.80 9.26 0.88
N ALA A 33 12.80 10.00 1.37
CA ALA A 33 14.20 9.62 1.22
C ALA A 33 14.54 8.31 1.96
N GLU A 34 14.05 8.14 3.20
CA GLU A 34 14.23 6.92 3.99
C GLU A 34 13.56 5.71 3.33
N ASN A 35 12.34 5.86 2.83
CA ASN A 35 11.62 4.82 2.11
C ASN A 35 12.39 4.38 0.84
N LYS A 36 12.86 5.36 0.06
CA LYS A 36 13.63 5.09 -1.15
C LYS A 36 14.93 4.35 -0.84
N ALA A 37 15.62 4.72 0.24
CA ALA A 37 16.79 3.98 0.72
C ALA A 37 16.42 2.56 1.20
N ALA A 38 15.30 2.39 1.90
CA ALA A 38 14.84 1.08 2.36
C ALA A 38 14.46 0.15 1.20
N LEU A 39 13.98 0.69 0.08
CA LEU A 39 13.67 -0.05 -1.14
C LEU A 39 14.84 -0.13 -2.12
N GLN A 40 16.00 0.42 -1.77
CA GLN A 40 17.21 0.25 -2.55
C GLN A 40 17.53 -1.25 -2.75
N ASP A 41 18.02 -1.57 -3.95
CA ASP A 41 18.35 -2.93 -4.43
C ASP A 41 17.16 -3.91 -4.51
N THR A 42 15.93 -3.41 -4.43
CA THR A 42 14.73 -4.22 -4.63
C THR A 42 14.56 -4.59 -6.10
N THR A 43 14.22 -5.85 -6.36
CA THR A 43 13.81 -6.34 -7.68
C THR A 43 12.30 -6.28 -7.80
N VAL A 44 11.81 -5.45 -8.72
CA VAL A 44 10.39 -5.37 -9.07
C VAL A 44 10.19 -5.89 -10.50
N ILE A 45 9.19 -6.75 -10.68
CA ILE A 45 8.71 -7.17 -11.99
C ILE A 45 7.23 -6.79 -12.07
N PHE A 46 6.87 -6.01 -13.08
CA PHE A 46 5.46 -5.75 -13.38
C PHE A 46 4.85 -6.97 -14.06
N VAL A 47 3.66 -7.38 -13.63
CA VAL A 47 2.93 -8.51 -14.20
C VAL A 47 1.63 -8.00 -14.81
N LEU A 48 1.61 -7.95 -16.14
CA LEU A 48 0.54 -7.33 -16.92
C LEU A 48 -0.17 -8.36 -17.81
N GLY A 49 -1.34 -7.98 -18.32
CA GLY A 49 -2.24 -8.83 -19.10
C GLY A 49 -3.70 -8.57 -18.76
N GLY A 50 -4.62 -8.97 -19.63
CA GLY A 50 -6.05 -8.74 -19.45
C GLY A 50 -6.65 -9.45 -18.21
N PRO A 51 -7.86 -9.06 -17.78
CA PRO A 51 -8.59 -9.79 -16.74
C PRO A 51 -8.82 -11.24 -17.20
N GLY A 52 -8.61 -12.22 -16.32
CA GLY A 52 -8.71 -13.65 -16.70
C GLY A 52 -7.49 -14.25 -17.42
N ALA A 53 -6.46 -13.45 -17.74
CA ALA A 53 -5.25 -13.96 -18.42
C ALA A 53 -4.43 -14.98 -17.60
N GLY A 54 -4.64 -15.05 -16.27
CA GLY A 54 -3.95 -16.01 -15.40
C GLY A 54 -2.79 -15.42 -14.58
N LYS A 55 -2.66 -14.09 -14.52
CA LYS A 55 -1.59 -13.38 -13.79
C LYS A 55 -1.43 -13.85 -12.35
N GLY A 56 -2.50 -13.79 -11.55
CA GLY A 56 -2.46 -14.22 -10.13
C GLY A 56 -2.07 -15.69 -9.96
N THR A 57 -2.56 -16.58 -10.83
CA THR A 57 -2.18 -18.00 -10.84
C THR A 57 -0.68 -18.18 -11.06
N GLN A 58 -0.12 -17.47 -12.04
CA GLN A 58 1.32 -17.55 -12.31
C GLN A 58 2.16 -16.84 -11.24
N CYS A 59 1.65 -15.75 -10.65
CA CYS A 59 2.31 -15.10 -9.51
C CYS A 59 2.43 -16.06 -8.32
N ALA A 60 1.38 -16.82 -8.00
CA ALA A 60 1.43 -17.81 -6.93
C ALA A 60 2.52 -18.89 -7.14
N ASN A 61 2.69 -19.35 -8.39
CA ASN A 61 3.79 -20.27 -8.73
C ASN A 61 5.16 -19.61 -8.54
N LEU A 62 5.32 -18.35 -8.98
CA LEU A 62 6.59 -17.62 -8.83
C LEU A 62 6.93 -17.30 -7.37
N VAL A 63 5.93 -17.04 -6.54
CA VAL A 63 6.08 -16.92 -5.08
C VAL A 63 6.63 -18.23 -4.51
N ARG A 64 5.97 -19.36 -4.83
CA ARG A 64 6.36 -20.69 -4.33
C ARG A 64 7.77 -21.08 -4.76
N ASP A 65 8.10 -20.92 -6.03
CA ASP A 65 9.31 -21.51 -6.62
C ASP A 65 10.53 -20.58 -6.54
N PHE A 66 10.33 -19.27 -6.47
CA PHE A 66 11.41 -18.29 -6.55
C PHE A 66 11.45 -17.30 -5.38
N GLY A 67 10.53 -17.39 -4.41
CA GLY A 67 10.52 -16.57 -3.20
C GLY A 67 10.21 -15.09 -3.46
N PHE A 68 9.39 -14.80 -4.48
CA PHE A 68 8.84 -13.45 -4.66
C PHE A 68 7.72 -13.17 -3.66
N VAL A 69 7.48 -11.90 -3.38
CA VAL A 69 6.23 -11.42 -2.79
C VAL A 69 5.30 -10.98 -3.92
N HIS A 70 4.06 -11.47 -3.92
CA HIS A 70 3.04 -11.05 -4.86
C HIS A 70 2.20 -9.92 -4.25
N LEU A 71 2.17 -8.78 -4.95
CA LEU A 71 1.32 -7.65 -4.62
C LEU A 71 0.37 -7.39 -5.79
N SER A 72 -0.92 -7.60 -5.57
CA SER A 72 -1.96 -7.31 -6.55
C SER A 72 -2.53 -5.92 -6.28
N ALA A 73 -2.39 -5.00 -7.24
CA ALA A 73 -2.91 -3.64 -7.09
C ALA A 73 -4.43 -3.64 -6.86
N GLY A 74 -5.16 -4.56 -7.50
CA GLY A 74 -6.59 -4.71 -7.30
C GLY A 74 -6.97 -5.22 -5.91
N ASP A 75 -6.17 -6.12 -5.32
CA ASP A 75 -6.42 -6.63 -3.96
C ASP A 75 -6.09 -5.55 -2.93
N LEU A 76 -4.94 -4.87 -3.06
CA LEU A 76 -4.57 -3.75 -2.18
C LEU A 76 -5.64 -2.64 -2.15
N LEU A 77 -6.22 -2.30 -3.32
CA LEU A 77 -7.30 -1.32 -3.38
C LEU A 77 -8.56 -1.83 -2.66
N ARG A 78 -8.96 -3.10 -2.87
CA ARG A 78 -10.13 -3.69 -2.18
C ARG A 78 -9.94 -3.79 -0.67
N GLU A 79 -8.74 -4.13 -0.22
CA GLU A 79 -8.38 -4.19 1.20
C GLU A 79 -8.44 -2.79 1.81
N GLU A 80 -7.83 -1.80 1.16
CA GLU A 80 -7.85 -0.41 1.63
C GLU A 80 -9.27 0.16 1.65
N GLN A 81 -10.10 -0.20 0.68
CA GLN A 81 -11.52 0.15 0.63
C GLN A 81 -12.29 -0.34 1.87
N GLN A 82 -11.92 -1.52 2.39
CA GLN A 82 -12.58 -2.15 3.54
C GLN A 82 -11.93 -1.80 4.88
N ARG A 83 -10.76 -1.14 4.88
CA ARG A 83 -9.98 -0.85 6.08
C ARG A 83 -10.65 0.24 6.94
N PRO A 84 -11.07 -0.08 8.19
CA PRO A 84 -11.69 0.91 9.08
C PRO A 84 -10.76 2.10 9.33
N GLY A 85 -11.29 3.32 9.19
CA GLY A 85 -10.52 4.55 9.39
C GLY A 85 -9.54 4.88 8.26
N SER A 86 -9.59 4.18 7.12
CA SER A 86 -8.81 4.55 5.94
C SER A 86 -9.20 5.94 5.44
N GLN A 87 -8.19 6.77 5.17
CA GLN A 87 -8.36 8.06 4.48
C GLN A 87 -8.73 7.90 2.99
N TYR A 88 -8.51 6.73 2.39
CA TYR A 88 -8.77 6.44 0.98
C TYR A 88 -10.00 5.55 0.75
N GLY A 89 -10.57 4.95 1.80
CA GLY A 89 -11.59 3.92 1.68
C GLY A 89 -12.80 4.33 0.83
N GLU A 90 -13.40 5.50 1.11
CA GLU A 90 -14.58 5.98 0.39
C GLU A 90 -14.26 6.44 -1.04
N LEU A 91 -13.07 7.02 -1.25
CA LEU A 91 -12.58 7.38 -2.58
C LEU A 91 -12.46 6.13 -3.45
N ILE A 92 -11.78 5.10 -2.95
CA ILE A 92 -11.57 3.84 -3.67
C ILE A 92 -12.91 3.16 -3.98
N LYS A 93 -13.81 3.11 -2.99
CA LYS A 93 -15.16 2.53 -3.14
C LYS A 93 -15.94 3.16 -4.29
N THR A 94 -15.93 4.48 -4.39
CA THR A 94 -16.64 5.22 -5.44
C THR A 94 -16.09 4.88 -6.82
N TYR A 95 -14.77 4.92 -6.97
CA TYR A 95 -14.11 4.68 -8.25
C TYR A 95 -14.28 3.24 -8.74
N ILE A 96 -14.09 2.24 -7.86
CA ILE A 96 -14.27 0.83 -8.21
C ILE A 96 -15.73 0.56 -8.64
N ARG A 97 -16.71 1.07 -7.88
CA ARG A 97 -18.14 0.91 -8.23
C ARG A 97 -18.48 1.52 -9.59
N GLU A 98 -17.86 2.64 -9.94
CA GLU A 98 -18.07 3.33 -11.22
C GLU A 98 -17.23 2.73 -12.38
N GLY A 99 -16.42 1.69 -12.13
CA GLY A 99 -15.48 1.16 -13.13
C GLY A 99 -14.38 2.16 -13.53
N ARG A 100 -14.14 3.19 -12.71
CA ARG A 100 -13.15 4.25 -12.94
C ARG A 100 -11.81 3.87 -12.32
N ILE A 101 -10.74 4.40 -12.90
CA ILE A 101 -9.38 4.18 -12.43
C ILE A 101 -9.12 5.09 -11.22
N VAL A 102 -8.86 4.49 -10.06
CA VAL A 102 -8.42 5.18 -8.83
C VAL A 102 -7.21 6.06 -9.14
N PRO A 103 -7.09 7.28 -8.56
CA PRO A 103 -5.92 8.13 -8.76
C PRO A 103 -4.61 7.38 -8.55
N MET A 104 -3.62 7.66 -9.40
CA MET A 104 -2.39 6.87 -9.44
C MET A 104 -1.59 6.96 -8.15
N GLU A 105 -1.62 8.12 -7.50
CA GLU A 105 -0.87 8.43 -6.28
C GLU A 105 -1.32 7.52 -5.13
N VAL A 106 -2.62 7.22 -5.06
CA VAL A 106 -3.17 6.29 -4.07
C VAL A 106 -2.63 4.89 -4.31
N THR A 107 -2.64 4.42 -5.56
CA THR A 107 -2.17 3.07 -5.89
C THR A 107 -0.67 2.91 -5.64
N ILE A 108 0.13 3.92 -6.02
CA ILE A 108 1.58 3.93 -5.78
C ILE A 108 1.88 3.93 -4.27
N ALA A 109 1.19 4.76 -3.49
CA ALA A 109 1.38 4.80 -2.04
C ALA A 109 1.01 3.47 -1.36
N LEU A 110 -0.07 2.82 -1.78
CA LEU A 110 -0.44 1.50 -1.25
C LEU A 110 0.60 0.43 -1.60
N LEU A 111 1.12 0.43 -2.83
CA LEU A 111 2.18 -0.49 -3.24
C LEU A 111 3.48 -0.24 -2.47
N GLU A 112 3.93 1.01 -2.37
CA GLU A 112 5.14 1.37 -1.62
C GLU A 112 5.04 0.94 -0.15
N ASN A 113 3.92 1.24 0.51
CA ASN A 113 3.67 0.84 1.89
C ASN A 113 3.68 -0.69 2.06
N ALA A 114 3.07 -1.42 1.13
CA ALA A 114 3.06 -2.89 1.16
C ALA A 114 4.47 -3.48 0.94
N MET A 115 5.27 -2.88 0.04
CA MET A 115 6.66 -3.27 -0.18
C MET A 115 7.52 -3.05 1.07
N LEU A 116 7.40 -1.88 1.70
CA LEU A 116 8.11 -1.54 2.93
C LEU A 116 7.72 -2.47 4.09
N ALA A 117 6.42 -2.71 4.28
CA ALA A 117 5.92 -3.56 5.36
C ALA A 117 6.33 -5.03 5.20
N SER A 118 6.53 -5.50 3.97
CA SER A 118 6.98 -6.86 3.66
C SER A 118 8.41 -7.14 4.16
N GLY A 119 9.28 -6.13 4.14
CA GLY A 119 10.71 -6.28 4.45
C GLY A 119 11.49 -7.12 3.44
N GLN A 120 10.85 -7.62 2.38
CA GLN A 120 11.48 -8.41 1.31
C GLN A 120 12.05 -7.51 0.20
N LYS A 121 12.81 -8.13 -0.72
CA LYS A 121 13.50 -7.42 -1.81
C LYS A 121 13.11 -7.90 -3.22
N ARG A 122 12.12 -8.78 -3.35
CA ARG A 122 11.69 -9.35 -4.64
C ARG A 122 10.18 -9.30 -4.75
N PHE A 123 9.66 -8.52 -5.68
CA PHE A 123 8.23 -8.26 -5.81
C PHE A 123 7.71 -8.53 -7.23
N LEU A 124 6.54 -9.15 -7.28
CA LEU A 124 5.68 -9.23 -8.46
C LEU A 124 4.53 -8.26 -8.23
N ILE A 125 4.46 -7.21 -9.04
CA ILE A 125 3.39 -6.23 -8.98
C ILE A 125 2.37 -6.57 -10.07
N ASP A 126 1.26 -7.17 -9.68
CA ASP A 126 0.20 -7.66 -10.58
C ASP A 126 -0.86 -6.59 -10.82
N GLY A 127 -1.16 -6.34 -12.09
CA GLY A 127 -2.24 -5.44 -12.51
C GLY A 127 -1.90 -3.95 -12.42
N PHE A 128 -0.62 -3.62 -12.24
CA PHE A 128 -0.02 -2.28 -12.29
C PHE A 128 1.34 -2.37 -13.00
N PRO A 129 1.74 -1.35 -13.79
CA PRO A 129 0.99 -0.15 -14.17
C PRO A 129 -0.06 -0.42 -15.26
N ARG A 130 -1.15 0.36 -15.28
CA ARG A 130 -2.20 0.32 -16.33
C ARG A 130 -2.10 1.48 -17.32
N LYS A 131 -1.24 2.45 -17.04
CA LYS A 131 -0.93 3.60 -17.89
C LYS A 131 0.55 3.96 -17.75
N MET A 132 1.10 4.63 -18.75
CA MET A 132 2.54 4.94 -18.80
C MET A 132 2.97 5.94 -17.71
N ASP A 133 2.11 6.91 -17.39
CA ASP A 133 2.32 7.88 -16.31
C ASP A 133 2.51 7.21 -14.94
N GLN A 134 1.73 6.15 -14.66
CA GLN A 134 1.89 5.34 -13.46
C GLN A 134 3.24 4.64 -13.39
N ALA A 135 3.70 4.10 -14.52
CA ALA A 135 5.00 3.43 -14.62
C ALA A 135 6.12 4.42 -14.32
N MET A 136 6.15 5.56 -15.04
CA MET A 136 7.15 6.60 -14.86
C MET A 136 7.18 7.11 -13.42
N LYS A 137 6.01 7.35 -12.83
CA LYS A 137 5.93 7.85 -11.46
C LYS A 137 6.44 6.85 -10.43
N PHE A 138 6.05 5.57 -10.57
CA PHE A 138 6.53 4.51 -9.69
C PHE A 138 8.06 4.35 -9.76
N GLU A 139 8.63 4.36 -10.97
CA GLU A 139 10.08 4.20 -11.13
C GLU A 139 10.88 5.40 -10.61
N GLU A 140 10.31 6.60 -10.71
CA GLU A 140 10.88 7.83 -10.15
C GLU A 140 10.90 7.82 -8.61
N THR A 141 9.75 7.51 -8.01
CA THR A 141 9.54 7.71 -6.56
C THR A 141 9.80 6.48 -5.71
N VAL A 142 9.60 5.27 -6.25
CA VAL A 142 9.70 4.01 -5.50
C VAL A 142 10.98 3.26 -5.89
N VAL A 143 10.97 2.60 -7.04
CA VAL A 143 12.11 1.83 -7.56
C VAL A 143 11.90 1.50 -9.05
N PRO A 144 12.95 1.54 -9.89
CA PRO A 144 12.87 1.07 -11.27
C PRO A 144 12.48 -0.41 -11.37
N SER A 145 11.58 -0.74 -12.29
CA SER A 145 11.28 -2.14 -12.59
C SER A 145 12.44 -2.80 -13.34
N LYS A 146 12.61 -4.11 -13.18
CA LYS A 146 13.62 -4.88 -13.95
C LYS A 146 13.13 -5.18 -15.36
N PHE A 147 11.88 -5.59 -15.47
CA PHE A 147 11.17 -5.81 -16.72
C PHE A 147 9.67 -6.00 -16.44
N THR A 148 8.90 -6.06 -17.52
CA THR A 148 7.47 -6.38 -17.50
C THR A 148 7.26 -7.78 -18.06
N LEU A 149 6.59 -8.64 -17.27
CA LEU A 149 6.06 -9.91 -17.73
C LEU A 149 4.62 -9.70 -18.22
N TYR A 150 4.40 -9.82 -19.53
CA TYR A 150 3.09 -9.63 -20.15
C TYR A 150 2.46 -10.97 -20.51
N PHE A 151 1.26 -11.23 -20.00
CA PHE A 151 0.43 -12.37 -20.35
C PHE A 151 -0.49 -12.01 -21.51
N GLU A 152 -0.08 -12.43 -22.70
CA GLU A 152 -0.94 -12.41 -23.88
C GLU A 152 -1.95 -13.57 -23.80
N CYS A 153 -3.23 -13.23 -23.94
CA CYS A 153 -4.31 -14.22 -23.87
C CYS A 153 -5.46 -13.76 -24.78
N PRO A 154 -5.99 -14.64 -25.66
CA PRO A 154 -7.18 -14.32 -26.46
C PRO A 154 -8.37 -13.90 -25.59
N GLU A 155 -9.15 -12.95 -26.08
CA GLU A 155 -10.32 -12.39 -25.36
C GLU A 155 -11.36 -13.46 -25.02
N GLU A 156 -11.68 -14.35 -25.97
CA GLU A 156 -12.62 -15.45 -25.75
C GLU A 156 -12.20 -16.37 -24.59
N VAL A 157 -10.89 -16.64 -24.47
CA VAL A 157 -10.32 -17.43 -23.37
C VAL A 157 -10.40 -16.68 -22.05
N MET A 158 -10.11 -15.37 -22.06
CA MET A 158 -10.24 -14.52 -20.87
C MET A 158 -11.69 -14.48 -20.39
N LEU A 159 -12.65 -14.26 -21.29
CA LEU A 159 -14.07 -14.22 -20.97
C LEU A 159 -14.56 -15.54 -20.37
N GLY A 160 -14.24 -16.67 -21.01
CA GLY A 160 -14.60 -17.99 -20.50
C GLY A 160 -14.01 -18.28 -19.12
N ARG A 161 -12.84 -17.72 -18.79
CA ARG A 161 -12.24 -17.83 -17.44
C ARG A 161 -12.91 -16.90 -16.43
N LEU A 162 -13.31 -15.69 -16.84
CA LEU A 162 -13.98 -14.73 -15.96
C LEU A 162 -15.37 -15.23 -15.55
N MET A 163 -16.15 -15.77 -16.48
CA MET A 163 -17.46 -16.35 -16.19
C MET A 163 -17.36 -17.45 -15.11
N LYS A 164 -16.46 -18.42 -15.30
CA LYS A 164 -16.20 -19.48 -14.31
C LYS A 164 -15.71 -18.94 -12.96
N ARG A 165 -14.94 -17.84 -12.97
CA ARG A 165 -14.46 -17.21 -11.75
C ARG A 165 -15.59 -16.50 -11.00
N GLY A 166 -16.50 -15.84 -11.70
CA GLY A 166 -17.67 -15.17 -11.12
C GLY A 166 -18.56 -16.13 -10.32
N GLU A 167 -18.65 -17.39 -10.75
CA GLU A 167 -19.40 -18.45 -10.03
C GLU A 167 -18.84 -18.75 -8.62
N THR A 168 -17.56 -18.48 -8.36
CA THR A 168 -16.85 -18.95 -7.16
C THR A 168 -16.16 -17.86 -6.35
N SER A 169 -15.84 -16.71 -6.95
CA SER A 169 -14.92 -15.73 -6.34
C SER A 169 -15.59 -14.68 -5.44
N GLY A 170 -16.90 -14.46 -5.59
CA GLY A 170 -17.62 -13.38 -4.91
C GLY A 170 -17.15 -11.97 -5.32
N ARG A 171 -16.38 -11.83 -6.41
CA ARG A 171 -15.91 -10.54 -6.92
C ARG A 171 -17.05 -9.82 -7.63
N ALA A 172 -17.41 -8.64 -7.14
CA ALA A 172 -18.50 -7.84 -7.70
C ALA A 172 -18.25 -7.38 -9.15
N ASP A 173 -16.98 -7.27 -9.56
CA ASP A 173 -16.53 -6.87 -10.89
C ASP A 173 -16.39 -8.02 -11.89
N ASP A 174 -16.66 -9.26 -11.47
CA ASP A 174 -16.66 -10.45 -12.35
C ASP A 174 -18.05 -10.78 -12.93
N ASN A 175 -19.07 -9.95 -12.66
CA ASN A 175 -20.42 -10.11 -13.19
C ASN A 175 -20.56 -9.39 -14.54
N ILE A 176 -20.61 -10.15 -15.63
CA ILE A 176 -21.01 -9.68 -16.97
C ILE A 176 -22.48 -9.98 -17.18
#